data_AF-A0A7J6V790-F1
#
_entry.id   AF-A0A7J6V790-F1
#
_cell.length_a   1.000
_cell.length_b   1.000
_cell.length_c   1.000
_cell.angle_alpha   90.00
_cell.angle_beta   90.00
_cell.angle_gamma   90.00
#
_symmetry.space_group_name_H-M   'P 1'
#
loop_
_entity.id
_entity.type
_entity.pdbx_description
1 polymer ?
#
loop_
_entity_poly.entity_id
_entity_poly.type
_entity_poly.pdbx_seq_one_letter_code
_entity_poly.pdbx_strand_id
1 'polypeptide(L)'
;MQDNVGFNTLICTPVVIACPDKLQTTLRGEGGIKALLGMVRCGHPDVLAQVARGIANFAKCESRASSQGTKAGRSLLIDDGALPWIVQNANNEASPIRRHIELALCHLAQHEVNAKDMISGGALWELVRISRDCSREDIRTLANRTLISSPTFQAELRRLRIEC
;
A
#
# COMPACT_ATOMS: atom_id res chain seq x y z
N MET A 1 -25.10 24.96 -9.13
CA MET A 1 -25.21 24.40 -7.77
C MET A 1 -26.11 23.17 -7.89
N GLN A 2 -25.80 22.09 -7.17
CA GLN A 2 -26.08 20.68 -7.51
C GLN A 2 -25.16 20.17 -8.65
N ASP A 3 -24.34 19.12 -8.52
CA ASP A 3 -24.45 17.92 -7.68
C ASP A 3 -23.14 17.55 -6.98
N ASN A 4 -23.06 17.87 -5.68
CA ASN A 4 -21.96 17.45 -4.79
C ASN A 4 -22.35 16.19 -3.96
N VAL A 5 -23.29 15.41 -4.48
CA VAL A 5 -23.94 14.30 -3.74
C VAL A 5 -23.25 12.94 -4.02
N GLY A 6 -22.46 12.83 -5.10
CA GLY A 6 -21.81 11.57 -5.47
C GLY A 6 -20.57 11.19 -4.65
N PHE A 7 -19.86 12.18 -4.07
CA PHE A 7 -18.64 11.93 -3.29
C PHE A 7 -18.94 11.54 -1.84
N ASN A 8 -20.02 12.06 -1.25
CA ASN A 8 -20.35 11.82 0.16
C ASN A 8 -21.02 10.46 0.42
N THR A 9 -21.64 9.85 -0.60
CA THR A 9 -22.29 8.54 -0.43
C THR A 9 -21.33 7.37 -0.59
N LEU A 10 -20.11 7.58 -1.12
CA LEU A 10 -19.14 6.50 -1.34
C LEU A 10 -18.40 6.04 -0.06
N ILE A 11 -18.50 6.79 1.04
CA ILE A 11 -17.61 6.64 2.21
C ILE A 11 -18.35 6.08 3.45
N CYS A 12 -19.69 6.11 3.47
CA CYS A 12 -20.49 5.73 4.66
C CYS A 12 -21.26 4.40 4.55
N THR A 13 -21.15 3.65 3.45
CA THR A 13 -21.73 2.30 3.37
C THR A 13 -20.64 1.24 3.50
N PRO A 14 -20.89 0.09 4.18
CA PRO A 14 -19.95 -1.04 4.25
C PRO A 14 -19.89 -1.80 2.91
N VAL A 15 -19.85 -1.08 1.79
CA VAL A 15 -19.64 -1.65 0.48
C VAL A 15 -18.16 -1.92 0.35
N VAL A 16 -17.85 -3.20 0.24
CA VAL A 16 -16.56 -3.71 -0.20
C VAL A 16 -16.25 -3.05 -1.55
N ILE A 17 -15.47 -1.97 -1.54
CA ILE A 17 -14.83 -1.49 -2.77
C ILE A 17 -13.74 -2.50 -3.09
N ALA A 18 -14.13 -3.64 -3.68
CA ALA A 18 -13.28 -4.27 -4.66
C ALA A 18 -13.11 -3.20 -5.74
N CYS A 19 -11.88 -2.78 -6.04
CA CYS A 19 -11.65 -1.81 -7.10
C CYS A 19 -11.71 -2.57 -8.44
N PRO A 20 -12.80 -2.48 -9.23
CA PRO A 20 -12.77 -2.99 -10.59
C PRO A 20 -11.80 -2.16 -11.42
N ASP A 21 -11.07 -2.79 -12.34
CA ASP A 21 -9.97 -2.17 -13.10
C ASP A 21 -10.37 -0.86 -13.83
N LYS A 22 -11.66 -0.68 -14.15
CA LYS A 22 -12.23 0.55 -14.75
C LYS A 22 -12.38 1.73 -13.78
N LEU A 23 -12.64 1.46 -12.49
CA LEU A 23 -12.67 2.51 -11.46
C LEU A 23 -11.24 2.96 -11.12
N GLN A 24 -10.26 2.05 -11.27
CA GLN A 24 -8.85 2.37 -11.10
C GLN A 24 -8.35 3.37 -12.13
N THR A 25 -8.69 3.22 -13.41
CA THR A 25 -8.31 4.20 -14.46
C THR A 25 -8.94 5.58 -14.22
N THR A 26 -10.18 5.62 -13.74
CA THR A 26 -10.88 6.88 -13.43
C THR A 26 -10.25 7.59 -12.23
N LEU A 27 -10.02 6.87 -11.12
CA LEU A 27 -9.36 7.44 -9.93
C LEU A 27 -7.88 7.77 -10.16
N ARG A 28 -7.17 7.05 -11.06
CA ARG A 28 -5.80 7.39 -11.47
C ARG A 28 -5.74 8.68 -12.29
N GLY A 29 -6.75 8.96 -13.11
CA GLY A 29 -6.83 10.18 -13.92
C GLY A 29 -7.13 11.44 -13.11
N GLU A 30 -7.80 11.30 -11.95
CA GLU A 30 -8.31 12.42 -11.15
C GLU A 30 -7.53 12.70 -9.85
N GLY A 31 -6.38 12.04 -9.63
CA GLY A 31 -5.60 12.24 -8.40
C GLY A 31 -6.22 11.56 -7.17
N GLY A 32 -6.84 10.39 -7.34
CA GLY A 32 -7.51 9.65 -6.28
C GLY A 32 -6.59 9.29 -5.09
N ILE A 33 -5.29 9.07 -5.32
CA ILE A 33 -4.32 8.85 -4.23
C ILE A 33 -4.14 10.14 -3.41
N LYS A 34 -4.02 11.29 -4.07
CA LYS A 34 -3.94 12.59 -3.38
C LYS A 34 -5.22 12.90 -2.60
N ALA A 35 -6.38 12.53 -3.13
CA ALA A 35 -7.64 12.65 -2.40
C ALA A 35 -7.67 11.76 -1.14
N LEU A 36 -7.23 10.50 -1.24
CA LEU A 36 -7.08 9.60 -0.09
C LEU A 36 -6.15 10.21 0.98
N LEU A 37 -5.00 10.76 0.57
CA LEU A 37 -4.06 11.42 1.48
C LEU A 37 -4.64 12.71 2.09
N GLY A 38 -5.47 13.45 1.35
CA GLY A 38 -6.19 14.61 1.87
C GLY A 38 -7.14 14.26 3.01
N MET A 39 -7.80 13.10 2.93
CA MET A 39 -8.75 12.64 3.96
C MET A 39 -8.08 12.26 5.28
N VAL A 40 -6.79 11.91 5.28
CA VAL A 40 -6.03 11.60 6.51
C VAL A 40 -6.12 12.74 7.53
N ARG A 41 -6.23 13.99 7.07
CA ARG A 41 -6.28 15.18 7.94
C ARG A 41 -7.46 15.22 8.90
N CYS A 42 -8.53 14.46 8.66
CA CYS A 42 -9.67 14.43 9.57
C CYS A 42 -9.37 13.66 10.88
N GLY A 43 -8.32 12.84 10.90
CA GLY A 43 -7.88 12.09 12.09
C GLY A 43 -8.85 11.02 12.60
N HIS A 44 -10.02 10.87 12.00
CA HIS A 44 -11.05 9.95 12.47
C HIS A 44 -10.63 8.49 12.18
N PRO A 45 -10.61 7.59 13.19
CA PRO A 45 -10.12 6.22 13.02
C PRO A 45 -10.78 5.44 11.87
N ASP A 46 -12.09 5.57 11.72
CA ASP A 46 -12.83 4.89 10.64
C ASP A 46 -12.43 5.39 9.25
N VAL A 47 -12.16 6.69 9.12
CA VAL A 47 -11.69 7.27 7.84
C VAL A 47 -10.29 6.78 7.54
N LEU A 48 -9.39 6.74 8.54
CA LEU A 48 -8.05 6.18 8.38
C LEU A 48 -8.08 4.71 7.96
N ALA A 49 -9.02 3.92 8.49
CA ALA A 49 -9.23 2.53 8.08
C ALA A 49 -9.67 2.42 6.61
N GLN A 50 -10.57 3.28 6.14
CA GLN A 50 -10.96 3.30 4.72
C GLN A 50 -9.84 3.78 3.80
N VAL A 51 -9.06 4.78 4.22
CA VAL A 51 -7.87 5.22 3.48
C VAL A 51 -6.86 4.08 3.35
N ALA A 52 -6.55 3.39 4.46
CA ALA A 52 -5.65 2.24 4.45
C ALA A 52 -6.15 1.14 3.51
N ARG A 53 -7.45 0.83 3.55
CA ARG A 53 -8.10 -0.13 2.64
C ARG A 53 -7.97 0.30 1.17
N GLY A 54 -8.24 1.57 0.87
CA GLY A 54 -8.10 2.14 -0.47
C GLY A 54 -6.68 1.99 -1.00
N ILE A 55 -5.68 2.35 -0.19
CA ILE A 55 -4.26 2.22 -0.54
C ILE A 55 -3.87 0.76 -0.79
N ALA A 56 -4.30 -0.17 0.06
CA ALA A 56 -4.04 -1.60 -0.12
C ALA A 56 -4.59 -2.13 -1.44
N ASN A 57 -5.79 -1.67 -1.82
CA ASN A 57 -6.42 -2.01 -3.10
C ASN A 57 -5.66 -1.41 -4.29
N PHE A 58 -5.21 -0.16 -4.20
CA PHE A 58 -4.37 0.46 -5.24
C PHE A 58 -3.09 -0.34 -5.46
N ALA A 59 -2.37 -0.67 -4.39
CA ALA A 59 -1.14 -1.45 -4.45
C ALA A 59 -1.38 -2.84 -5.08
N LYS A 60 -2.46 -3.52 -4.67
CA LYS A 60 -2.83 -4.83 -5.22
C LYS A 60 -3.11 -4.79 -6.72
N CYS A 61 -3.88 -3.81 -7.18
CA CYS A 61 -4.24 -3.67 -8.59
C CYS A 61 -3.03 -3.24 -9.43
N GLU A 62 -2.17 -2.35 -8.92
CA GLU A 62 -0.87 -2.07 -9.56
C GLU A 62 -0.03 -3.33 -9.71
N SER A 63 -0.03 -4.18 -8.68
CA SER A 63 0.76 -5.39 -8.71
C SER A 63 0.30 -6.39 -9.76
N ARG A 64 -1.02 -6.61 -9.85
CA ARG A 64 -1.63 -7.44 -10.91
C ARG A 64 -1.32 -6.93 -12.31
N ALA A 65 -1.45 -5.61 -12.53
CA ALA A 65 -1.17 -5.01 -13.83
C ALA A 65 0.29 -5.22 -14.26
N SER A 66 1.23 -5.13 -13.32
CA SER A 66 2.64 -5.36 -13.64
C SER A 66 2.95 -6.86 -13.87
N SER A 67 2.35 -7.78 -13.10
CA SER A 67 2.47 -9.22 -13.37
C SER A 67 1.87 -9.64 -14.73
N GLN A 68 0.88 -8.90 -15.24
CA GLN A 68 0.28 -9.11 -16.56
C GLN A 68 1.03 -8.38 -17.69
N GLY A 69 2.14 -7.69 -17.39
CA GLY A 69 2.93 -6.95 -18.38
C GLY A 69 2.24 -5.68 -18.90
N THR A 70 1.09 -5.29 -18.35
CA THR A 70 0.32 -4.12 -18.79
C THR A 70 0.77 -2.82 -18.11
N LYS A 71 1.57 -2.92 -17.05
CA LYS A 71 2.20 -1.77 -16.38
C LYS A 71 3.67 -2.06 -16.07
N ALA A 72 4.57 -1.30 -16.70
CA ALA A 72 5.98 -1.28 -16.37
C ALA A 72 6.33 0.10 -15.81
N GLY A 73 6.74 0.17 -14.54
CA GLY A 73 7.15 1.44 -13.93
C GLY A 73 6.92 1.50 -12.42
N ARG A 74 7.42 2.58 -11.84
CA ARG A 74 7.26 2.93 -10.43
C ARG A 74 5.77 3.01 -10.06
N SER A 75 5.45 2.64 -8.82
CA SER A 75 4.08 2.72 -8.31
C SER A 75 3.63 4.18 -8.18
N LEU A 76 2.38 4.44 -8.57
CA LEU A 76 1.76 5.75 -8.38
C LEU A 76 1.60 6.12 -6.91
N LEU A 77 1.49 5.14 -6.00
CA LEU A 77 1.48 5.40 -4.57
C LEU A 77 2.81 6.02 -4.10
N ILE A 78 3.92 5.67 -4.75
CA ILE A 78 5.22 6.27 -4.47
C ILE A 78 5.32 7.64 -5.15
N ASP A 79 4.90 7.75 -6.41
CA ASP A 79 4.92 9.02 -7.16
C ASP A 79 4.06 10.10 -6.52
N ASP A 80 2.88 9.75 -6.01
CA ASP A 80 1.97 10.66 -5.30
C ASP A 80 2.31 10.85 -3.81
N GLY A 81 3.44 10.31 -3.34
CA GLY A 81 3.95 10.57 -2.00
C GLY A 81 3.19 9.88 -0.87
N ALA A 82 2.51 8.75 -1.14
CA ALA A 82 1.82 7.98 -0.10
C ALA A 82 2.78 7.12 0.75
N LEU A 83 3.98 6.82 0.24
CA LEU A 83 4.93 5.92 0.92
C LEU A 83 5.24 6.35 2.39
N PRO A 84 5.54 7.62 2.71
CA PRO A 84 5.77 8.03 4.10
C PRO A 84 4.59 7.73 5.03
N TRP A 85 3.36 7.96 4.56
CA TRP A 85 2.16 7.68 5.36
C TRP A 85 1.94 6.18 5.55
N ILE A 86 2.22 5.38 4.51
CA ILE A 86 2.17 3.92 4.56
C ILE A 86 3.17 3.41 5.61
N VAL A 87 4.43 3.85 5.56
CA VAL A 87 5.45 3.41 6.54
C VAL A 87 5.05 3.81 7.96
N GLN A 88 4.58 5.04 8.16
CA GLN A 88 4.14 5.53 9.47
C GLN A 88 3.01 4.68 10.09
N ASN A 89 2.13 4.11 9.25
CA ASN A 89 0.97 3.33 9.71
C ASN A 89 1.19 1.82 9.63
N ALA A 90 2.39 1.35 9.29
CA ALA A 90 2.69 -0.06 9.12
C ALA A 90 2.59 -0.83 10.44
N ASN A 91 2.91 -0.19 11.56
CA ASN A 91 2.75 -0.74 12.91
C ASN A 91 1.66 0.00 13.71
N ASN A 92 0.55 0.39 13.07
CA ASN A 92 -0.55 1.09 13.74
C ASN A 92 -1.24 0.18 14.77
N GLU A 93 -1.62 0.69 15.94
CA GLU A 93 -2.32 -0.10 16.98
C GLU A 93 -3.68 -0.66 16.51
N ALA A 94 -4.39 0.09 15.67
CA ALA A 94 -5.66 -0.34 15.11
C ALA A 94 -5.45 -1.47 14.10
N SER A 95 -5.86 -2.69 14.49
CA SER A 95 -5.75 -3.91 13.68
C SER A 95 -6.28 -3.75 12.23
N PRO A 96 -7.42 -3.09 11.96
CA PRO A 96 -7.90 -2.89 10.60
C PRO A 96 -6.97 -2.03 9.73
N ILE A 97 -6.38 -0.97 10.30
CA ILE A 97 -5.43 -0.09 9.60
C ILE A 97 -4.16 -0.88 9.32
N ARG A 98 -3.55 -1.43 10.38
CA ARG A 98 -2.29 -2.18 10.31
C ARG A 98 -2.35 -3.26 9.23
N ARG A 99 -3.36 -4.12 9.25
CA ARG A 99 -3.52 -5.20 8.26
C ARG A 99 -3.52 -4.69 6.81
N HIS A 100 -4.24 -3.60 6.52
CA HIS A 100 -4.31 -3.07 5.17
C HIS A 100 -2.98 -2.45 4.72
N ILE A 101 -2.29 -1.78 5.63
CA ILE A 101 -0.97 -1.20 5.35
C ILE A 101 0.10 -2.27 5.14
N GLU A 102 0.12 -3.32 5.97
CA GLU A 102 1.04 -4.44 5.78
C GLU A 102 0.84 -5.10 4.41
N LEU A 103 -0.41 -5.31 3.99
CA LEU A 103 -0.72 -5.78 2.63
C LEU A 103 -0.27 -4.81 1.53
N ALA A 104 -0.45 -3.50 1.74
CA ALA A 104 0.00 -2.49 0.78
C ALA A 104 1.52 -2.54 0.59
N LEU A 105 2.29 -2.62 1.69
CA LEU A 105 3.74 -2.77 1.66
C LEU A 105 4.18 -4.01 0.91
N CYS A 106 3.60 -5.18 1.23
CA CYS A 106 3.91 -6.41 0.52
C CYS A 106 3.63 -6.29 -0.99
N HIS A 107 2.48 -5.71 -1.38
CA HIS A 107 2.17 -5.54 -2.80
C HIS A 107 3.11 -4.57 -3.52
N LEU A 108 3.49 -3.45 -2.89
CA LEU A 108 4.47 -2.51 -3.44
C LEU A 108 5.83 -3.17 -3.65
N ALA A 109 6.25 -3.98 -2.68
CA ALA A 109 7.55 -4.62 -2.63
C ALA A 109 7.71 -5.75 -3.67
N GLN A 110 6.61 -6.32 -4.18
CA GLN A 110 6.67 -7.32 -5.26
C GLN A 110 7.24 -6.76 -6.58
N HIS A 111 7.32 -5.43 -6.74
CA HIS A 111 7.87 -4.80 -7.93
C HIS A 111 9.28 -4.28 -7.65
N GLU A 112 10.26 -4.89 -8.30
CA GLU A 112 11.68 -4.57 -8.12
C GLU A 112 11.99 -3.08 -8.35
N VAL A 113 11.29 -2.44 -9.29
CA VAL A 113 11.44 -1.00 -9.57
C VAL A 113 11.15 -0.11 -8.36
N ASN A 114 10.32 -0.56 -7.41
CA ASN A 114 9.99 0.19 -6.20
C ASN A 114 11.02 0.00 -5.08
N ALA A 115 11.90 -1.01 -5.17
CA ALA A 115 12.71 -1.44 -4.03
C ALA A 115 13.63 -0.34 -3.47
N LYS A 116 14.25 0.46 -4.34
CA LYS A 116 15.13 1.57 -3.93
C LYS A 116 14.39 2.67 -3.17
N ASP A 117 13.20 3.03 -3.64
CA ASP A 117 12.33 4.01 -2.97
C ASP A 117 11.85 3.48 -1.62
N MET A 118 11.47 2.20 -1.56
CA MET A 118 11.04 1.55 -0.33
C MET A 118 12.16 1.48 0.71
N ILE A 119 13.39 1.18 0.31
CA ILE A 119 14.55 1.24 1.20
C ILE A 119 14.77 2.68 1.70
N SER A 120 14.83 3.65 0.78
CA SER A 120 15.09 5.05 1.11
C SER A 120 13.99 5.66 1.98
N GLY A 121 12.75 5.20 1.82
CA GLY A 121 11.59 5.60 2.62
C GLY A 121 11.42 4.85 3.95
N GLY A 122 12.34 3.94 4.30
CA GLY A 122 12.30 3.20 5.56
C GLY A 122 11.37 1.97 5.57
N ALA A 123 10.72 1.65 4.45
CA ALA A 123 9.77 0.55 4.35
C ALA A 123 10.43 -0.84 4.49
N LEU A 124 11.74 -0.97 4.24
CA LEU A 124 12.46 -2.23 4.42
C LEU A 124 12.36 -2.75 5.87
N TRP A 125 12.49 -1.86 6.86
CA TRP A 125 12.41 -2.22 8.27
C TRP A 125 11.02 -2.74 8.65
N GLU A 126 9.98 -2.08 8.14
CA GLU A 126 8.61 -2.54 8.33
C GLU A 126 8.34 -3.86 7.63
N LEU A 127 8.87 -4.09 6.42
CA LEU A 127 8.75 -5.38 5.75
C LEU A 127 9.42 -6.53 6.53
N VAL A 128 10.59 -6.27 7.11
CA VAL A 128 11.28 -7.25 7.98
C VAL A 128 10.47 -7.52 9.25
N ARG A 129 9.92 -6.48 9.88
CA ARG A 129 9.02 -6.63 11.03
C ARG A 129 7.80 -7.48 10.65
N ILE A 130 7.17 -7.17 9.51
CA ILE A 130 5.99 -7.90 9.01
C ILE A 130 6.33 -9.37 8.77
N SER A 131 7.47 -9.69 8.17
CA SER A 131 7.82 -11.09 7.88
C SER A 131 8.01 -11.94 9.13
N ARG A 132 8.33 -11.33 10.27
CA ARG A 132 8.56 -12.01 11.56
C ARG A 132 7.34 -11.98 12.48
N ASP A 133 6.73 -10.80 12.62
CA ASP A 133 5.83 -10.49 13.73
C ASP A 133 4.36 -10.32 13.32
N CYS A 134 4.04 -10.28 12.01
CA CYS A 134 2.65 -10.09 11.60
C CYS A 134 1.76 -11.25 12.07
N SER A 135 0.62 -10.93 12.69
CA SER A 135 -0.30 -11.94 13.23
C SER A 135 -0.96 -12.81 12.15
N ARG A 136 -0.99 -12.33 10.90
CA ARG A 136 -1.60 -13.03 9.77
C ARG A 136 -0.53 -13.75 8.95
N GLU A 137 -0.62 -15.09 8.92
CA GLU A 137 0.36 -15.95 8.25
C GLU A 137 0.48 -15.69 6.76
N ASP A 138 -0.65 -15.49 6.06
CA ASP A 138 -0.65 -15.14 4.63
C ASP A 138 0.16 -13.89 4.32
N ILE A 139 0.10 -12.88 5.20
CA ILE A 139 0.86 -11.63 5.07
C ILE A 139 2.33 -11.86 5.40
N ARG A 140 2.64 -12.56 6.50
CA ARG A 140 4.03 -12.89 6.88
C ARG A 140 4.76 -13.61 5.75
N THR A 141 4.15 -14.66 5.21
CA THR A 141 4.71 -15.46 4.14
C THR A 141 4.92 -14.63 2.87
N LEU A 142 3.98 -13.74 2.54
CA LEU A 142 4.12 -12.83 1.41
C LEU A 142 5.30 -11.84 1.61
N ALA A 143 5.44 -11.26 2.81
CA ALA A 143 6.56 -10.37 3.13
C ALA A 143 7.90 -11.09 3.02
N ASN A 144 8.04 -12.26 3.65
CA ASN A 144 9.26 -13.07 3.61
C ASN A 144 9.63 -13.45 2.17
N ARG A 145 8.66 -13.95 1.39
CA ARG A 145 8.87 -14.28 -0.03
C ARG A 145 9.34 -13.06 -0.82
N THR A 146 8.76 -11.89 -0.56
CA THR A 146 9.11 -10.67 -1.29
C THR A 146 10.55 -10.22 -0.99
N LEU A 147 10.96 -10.23 0.28
CA LEU A 147 12.33 -9.93 0.72
C LEU A 147 13.36 -10.87 0.07
N ILE A 148 13.02 -12.15 -0.05
CA ILE A 148 13.90 -13.15 -0.68
C ILE A 148 13.87 -13.04 -2.22
N SER A 149 12.76 -12.64 -2.83
CA SER A 149 12.67 -12.58 -4.30
C SER A 149 13.35 -11.35 -4.92
N SER A 150 13.51 -10.26 -4.16
CA SER A 150 14.10 -9.01 -4.66
C SER A 150 15.62 -8.98 -4.45
N PRO A 151 16.43 -8.90 -5.52
CA PRO A 151 17.88 -8.76 -5.38
C PRO A 151 18.28 -7.45 -4.69
N THR A 152 17.51 -6.36 -4.89
CA THR A 152 17.78 -5.08 -4.21
C THR A 152 17.54 -5.18 -2.70
N PHE A 153 16.44 -5.78 -2.25
CA PHE A 153 16.21 -5.99 -0.81
C PHE A 153 17.26 -6.93 -0.22
N GLN A 154 17.60 -8.04 -0.89
CA GLN A 154 18.65 -8.94 -0.39
C GLN A 154 20.02 -8.26 -0.27
N ALA A 155 20.40 -7.41 -1.23
CA ALA A 155 21.66 -6.67 -1.17
C ALA A 155 21.69 -5.75 0.06
N GLU A 156 20.58 -5.05 0.32
CA GLU A 156 20.47 -4.14 1.45
C GLU A 156 20.43 -4.87 2.80
N LEU A 157 19.70 -5.98 2.89
CA LEU A 157 19.68 -6.83 4.09
C LEU A 157 21.08 -7.37 4.43
N ARG A 158 21.84 -7.82 3.42
CA ARG A 158 23.24 -8.24 3.61
C ARG A 158 24.13 -7.09 4.06
N ARG A 159 23.95 -5.90 3.47
CA ARG A 159 24.67 -4.68 3.87
C ARG A 159 24.42 -4.32 5.33
N LEU A 160 23.17 -4.49 5.78
CA LEU A 160 22.72 -4.19 7.14
C LEU A 160 22.91 -5.35 8.13
N ARG A 161 23.30 -6.54 7.66
CA ARG A 161 23.44 -7.78 8.46
C ARG A 161 22.13 -8.19 9.16
N ILE A 162 21.02 -8.10 8.43
CA ILE A 162 19.68 -8.50 8.90
C ILE A 162 19.33 -9.86 8.30
N GLU A 163 19.00 -10.84 9.14
CA GLU A 163 18.54 -12.16 8.73
C GLU A 163 17.01 -12.17 8.57
N CYS A 164 16.44 -12.77 7.53
CA CYS A 164 14.98 -12.77 7.30
C CYS A 164 14.37 -14.16 7.34
#